data_AF-A0A521L6Q9-F1
#
_entry.id   AF-A0A521L6Q9-F1
#
_cell.length_a   1.000
_cell.length_b   1.000
_cell.length_c   1.000
_cell.angle_alpha   90.00
_cell.angle_beta   90.00
_cell.angle_gamma   90.00
#
_symmetry.space_group_name_H-M   'P 1'
#
loop_
_entity.id
_entity.type
_entity.pdbx_description
1 polymer ?
#
loop_
_entity_poly.entity_id
_entity_poly.type
_entity_poly.pdbx_seq_one_letter_code
_entity_poly.pdbx_strand_id
1 'polypeptide(L)'
;LDEFPLNTSGKVDHDRLPKPHPLHAEAMPPTEGNTERMLGEIFGRVLGVRNVGADTNFFDLGATSLKLVEAHAAIERIWPGVSVVALFRHPNIRDLARAIEGRDTSLDTAARRRAQQQADALKRMQRNRLAQ
;
A
#
# COMPACT_ATOMS: atom_id res chain seq x y z
N LEU A 1 2.40 25.91 -13.39
CA LEU A 1 1.17 26.46 -13.99
C LEU A 1 0.99 27.82 -13.35
N ASP A 2 1.19 28.88 -14.13
CA ASP A 2 1.24 30.23 -13.57
C ASP A 2 -0.15 30.90 -13.54
N GLU A 3 -1.16 30.33 -14.25
CA GLU A 3 -2.56 30.74 -14.16
C GLU A 3 -3.52 29.60 -14.59
N PHE A 4 -4.73 29.55 -14.00
CA PHE A 4 -5.77 28.60 -14.40
C PHE A 4 -6.51 29.11 -15.65
N PRO A 5 -6.74 28.28 -16.68
CA PRO A 5 -7.54 28.70 -17.83
C PRO A 5 -8.98 28.93 -17.38
N LEU A 6 -9.49 30.14 -17.62
CA LEU A 6 -10.87 30.52 -17.35
C LEU A 6 -11.68 30.58 -18.65
N ASN A 7 -12.96 30.25 -18.58
CA ASN A 7 -13.93 30.46 -19.64
C ASN A 7 -14.42 31.91 -19.64
N THR A 8 -15.27 32.27 -20.62
CA THR A 8 -15.81 33.63 -20.79
C THR A 8 -16.58 34.14 -19.56
N SER A 9 -17.03 33.25 -18.68
CA SER A 9 -17.74 33.58 -17.43
C SER A 9 -16.80 33.67 -16.21
N GLY A 10 -15.48 33.58 -16.41
CA GLY A 10 -14.49 33.60 -15.33
C GLY A 10 -14.41 32.31 -14.50
N LYS A 11 -15.07 31.22 -14.92
CA LYS A 11 -14.97 29.90 -14.27
C LYS A 11 -13.85 29.09 -14.91
N VAL A 12 -13.28 28.14 -14.18
CA VAL A 12 -12.26 27.22 -14.72
C VAL A 12 -12.78 26.50 -15.95
N ASP A 13 -12.02 26.61 -17.03
CA ASP A 13 -12.26 25.92 -18.28
C ASP A 13 -11.60 24.54 -18.22
N HIS A 14 -12.39 23.53 -17.85
CA HIS A 14 -11.93 22.16 -17.67
C HIS A 14 -11.40 21.52 -18.96
N ASP A 15 -11.86 21.97 -20.13
CA ASP A 15 -11.43 21.44 -21.43
C ASP A 15 -10.06 21.98 -21.85
N ARG A 16 -9.68 23.14 -21.30
CA ARG A 16 -8.37 23.79 -21.52
C ARG A 16 -7.36 23.45 -20.44
N LEU A 17 -7.73 22.69 -19.42
CA LEU A 17 -6.77 22.20 -18.45
C LEU A 17 -5.71 21.34 -19.16
N PRO A 18 -4.42 21.50 -18.81
CA PRO A 18 -3.40 20.59 -19.28
C PRO A 18 -3.81 19.16 -18.93
N LYS A 19 -3.86 18.28 -19.93
CA LYS A 19 -4.17 16.88 -19.69
C LYS A 19 -3.07 16.33 -18.77
N PRO A 20 -3.43 15.63 -17.67
CA PRO A 20 -2.44 14.97 -16.86
C PRO A 20 -1.67 14.01 -17.76
N HIS A 21 -0.35 14.19 -17.82
CA HIS A 21 0.50 13.26 -18.56
C HIS A 21 0.40 11.91 -17.85
N PRO A 22 -0.04 10.84 -18.53
CA PRO A 22 0.12 9.51 -17.96
C PRO A 22 1.61 9.34 -17.69
N LEU A 23 1.96 8.98 -16.46
CA LEU A 23 3.32 8.55 -16.12
C LEU A 23 3.60 7.31 -16.95
N HIS A 24 4.12 7.52 -18.16
CA HIS A 24 4.64 6.46 -18.98
C HIS A 24 5.83 5.86 -18.26
N ALA A 25 6.01 4.55 -18.43
CA ALA A 25 7.16 3.81 -17.96
C ALA A 25 8.43 4.33 -18.65
N GLU A 26 8.92 5.50 -18.24
CA GLU A 26 10.35 5.78 -18.25
C GLU A 26 11.04 4.58 -17.61
N ALA A 27 12.22 4.22 -18.11
CA ALA A 27 12.98 3.10 -17.60
C ALA A 27 13.34 3.38 -16.13
N MET A 28 12.44 3.01 -15.23
CA MET A 28 12.62 3.17 -13.80
C MET A 28 13.77 2.25 -13.38
N PRO A 29 14.64 2.73 -12.49
CA PRO A 29 15.70 1.87 -11.96
C PRO A 29 15.08 0.61 -11.36
N PRO A 30 15.69 -0.57 -11.59
CA PRO A 30 15.15 -1.83 -11.10
C PRO A 30 15.09 -1.84 -9.57
N THR A 31 14.08 -2.53 -9.04
CA THR A 31 13.96 -2.85 -7.62
C THR A 31 15.18 -3.64 -7.13
N GLU A 32 15.74 -3.26 -6.00
CA GLU A 32 16.90 -3.90 -5.40
C GLU A 32 16.44 -4.89 -4.31
N GLY A 33 16.86 -6.15 -4.42
CA GLY A 33 16.51 -7.18 -3.45
C GLY A 33 15.18 -7.91 -3.70
N ASN A 34 14.97 -8.99 -2.94
CA ASN A 34 13.84 -9.90 -3.18
C ASN A 34 12.48 -9.29 -2.80
N THR A 35 12.41 -8.55 -1.70
CA THR A 35 11.16 -7.92 -1.23
C THR A 35 10.68 -6.85 -2.20
N GLU A 36 11.57 -5.94 -2.62
CA GLU A 36 11.23 -4.91 -3.59
C GLU A 36 10.76 -5.51 -4.92
N ARG A 37 11.44 -6.54 -5.43
CA ARG A 37 11.04 -7.22 -6.68
C ARG A 37 9.63 -7.80 -6.58
N MET A 38 9.32 -8.50 -5.50
CA MET A 38 8.00 -9.09 -5.28
C MET A 38 6.91 -8.02 -5.14
N LEU A 39 7.20 -6.92 -4.43
CA LEU A 39 6.28 -5.78 -4.36
C LEU A 39 6.06 -5.13 -5.74
N GLY A 40 7.12 -4.99 -6.54
CA GLY A 40 7.03 -4.50 -7.91
C GLY A 40 6.12 -5.36 -8.80
N GLU A 41 6.23 -6.69 -8.68
CA GLU A 41 5.36 -7.63 -9.40
C GLU A 41 3.88 -7.50 -8.96
N ILE A 42 3.62 -7.31 -7.67
CA ILE A 42 2.26 -7.10 -7.14
C ILE A 42 1.69 -5.77 -7.65
N PHE A 43 2.45 -4.68 -7.51
CA PHE A 43 2.00 -3.35 -7.92
C PHE A 43 1.77 -3.29 -9.43
N GLY A 44 2.69 -3.84 -10.23
CA GLY A 44 2.55 -3.92 -11.69
C GLY A 44 1.27 -4.65 -12.10
N ARG A 45 0.98 -5.79 -11.46
CA ARG A 45 -0.24 -6.56 -11.73
C ARG A 45 -1.52 -5.81 -11.38
N VAL A 46 -1.56 -5.17 -10.21
CA VAL A 46 -2.74 -4.43 -9.73
C VAL A 46 -2.98 -3.15 -10.53
N LEU A 47 -1.90 -2.46 -10.93
CA LEU A 47 -1.99 -1.22 -11.69
C LEU A 47 -2.14 -1.45 -13.19
N GLY A 48 -1.86 -2.67 -13.68
CA GLY A 48 -1.86 -2.98 -15.10
C GLY A 48 -0.65 -2.40 -15.86
N VAL A 49 0.48 -2.23 -15.17
CA VAL A 49 1.72 -1.66 -15.73
C VAL A 49 2.85 -2.68 -15.72
N ARG A 50 3.78 -2.56 -16.67
CA ARG A 50 4.86 -3.54 -16.84
C ARG A 50 5.91 -3.47 -15.73
N ASN A 51 6.35 -2.25 -15.38
CA ASN A 51 7.37 -2.01 -14.36
C ASN A 51 6.93 -0.83 -13.48
N VAL A 52 7.21 -0.93 -12.19
CA VAL A 52 7.00 0.13 -11.19
C VAL A 52 8.36 0.44 -10.58
N GLY A 53 8.77 1.71 -10.57
CA GLY A 53 10.03 2.12 -9.96
C GLY A 53 9.99 1.99 -8.44
N ALA A 54 11.15 1.71 -7.84
CA ALA A 54 11.27 1.51 -6.40
C ALA A 54 10.77 2.72 -5.59
N ASP A 55 11.04 3.93 -6.08
CA ASP A 55 10.70 5.20 -5.44
C ASP A 55 9.39 5.82 -5.98
N THR A 56 8.71 5.13 -6.90
CA THR A 56 7.47 5.64 -7.50
C THR A 56 6.30 5.48 -6.53
N ASN A 57 5.55 6.56 -6.33
CA ASN A 57 4.35 6.54 -5.52
C ASN A 57 3.22 5.78 -6.22
N PHE A 58 2.62 4.83 -5.51
CA PHE A 58 1.51 4.00 -5.96
C PHE A 58 0.31 4.81 -6.45
N PHE A 59 0.00 5.92 -5.77
CA PHE A 59 -1.13 6.79 -6.12
C PHE A 59 -0.87 7.62 -7.38
N ASP A 60 0.37 8.01 -7.64
CA ASP A 60 0.74 8.74 -8.85
C ASP A 60 0.54 7.88 -10.10
N LEU A 61 0.65 6.55 -9.96
CA LEU A 61 0.34 5.58 -11.01
C LEU A 61 -1.17 5.31 -11.20
N GLY A 62 -2.03 6.10 -10.56
CA GLY A 62 -3.49 5.96 -10.65
C GLY A 62 -4.03 4.82 -9.80
N ALA A 63 -3.40 4.53 -8.66
CA ALA A 63 -4.00 3.68 -7.65
C ALA A 63 -5.23 4.33 -7.03
N THR A 64 -6.26 3.51 -6.81
CA THR A 64 -7.47 3.87 -6.07
C THR A 64 -7.54 3.06 -4.77
N SER A 65 -8.51 3.37 -3.92
CA SER A 65 -8.76 2.60 -2.70
C SER A 65 -8.96 1.11 -2.98
N LEU A 66 -9.64 0.76 -4.08
CA LEU A 66 -9.86 -0.64 -4.47
C LEU A 66 -8.54 -1.34 -4.84
N LYS A 67 -7.73 -0.70 -5.69
CA LYS A 67 -6.40 -1.21 -6.05
C LYS A 67 -5.50 -1.37 -4.82
N LEU A 68 -5.61 -0.47 -3.85
CA LEU A 68 -4.86 -0.59 -2.61
C LEU A 68 -5.29 -1.80 -1.77
N VAL A 69 -6.60 -2.08 -1.69
CA VAL A 69 -7.12 -3.28 -1.03
C VAL A 69 -6.67 -4.55 -1.75
N GLU A 70 -6.69 -4.57 -3.09
CA GLU A 70 -6.21 -5.70 -3.90
C GLU A 70 -4.70 -5.95 -3.68
N ALA A 71 -3.90 -4.89 -3.71
CA ALA A 71 -2.47 -4.96 -3.43
C ALA A 71 -2.20 -5.44 -2.00
N HIS A 72 -2.93 -4.90 -1.01
CA HIS A 72 -2.81 -5.30 0.39
C HIS A 72 -3.11 -6.79 0.58
N ALA A 73 -4.19 -7.30 0.00
CA ALA A 73 -4.55 -8.71 0.07
C ALA A 73 -3.46 -9.62 -0.54
N ALA A 74 -2.83 -9.20 -1.64
CA ALA A 74 -1.71 -9.94 -2.24
C ALA A 74 -0.47 -9.91 -1.35
N ILE A 75 -0.14 -8.75 -0.77
CA ILE A 75 0.99 -8.56 0.15
C ILE A 75 0.79 -9.39 1.42
N GLU A 76 -0.39 -9.38 2.02
CA GLU A 76 -0.67 -10.10 3.27
C GLU A 76 -0.51 -11.61 3.15
N ARG A 77 -0.73 -12.17 1.94
CA ARG A 77 -0.49 -13.60 1.66
C ARG A 77 0.98 -13.99 1.74
N ILE A 78 1.90 -13.06 1.45
CA ILE A 78 3.34 -13.29 1.45
C ILE A 78 3.95 -12.84 2.77
N TRP A 79 3.51 -11.70 3.29
CA TRP A 79 3.93 -11.12 4.56
C TRP A 79 2.73 -10.91 5.50
N PRO A 80 2.29 -11.96 6.21
CA PRO A 80 1.19 -11.84 7.17
C PRO A 80 1.62 -10.93 8.32
N GLY A 81 0.95 -9.81 8.51
CA GLY A 81 1.54 -8.77 9.38
C GLY A 81 1.33 -7.37 8.90
N VAL A 82 1.35 -7.21 7.59
CA VAL A 82 1.37 -5.90 6.98
C VAL A 82 0.00 -5.28 7.12
N SER A 83 -0.08 -4.21 7.90
CA SER A 83 -1.30 -3.41 7.99
C SER A 83 -1.55 -2.68 6.68
N VAL A 84 -2.81 -2.52 6.30
CA VAL A 84 -3.21 -1.65 5.18
C VAL A 84 -2.70 -0.21 5.39
N VAL A 85 -2.57 0.23 6.64
CA VAL A 85 -2.02 1.56 6.99
C VAL A 85 -0.56 1.71 6.55
N ALA A 86 0.21 0.61 6.52
CA ALA A 86 1.60 0.65 6.07
C ALA A 86 1.71 1.03 4.58
N LEU A 87 0.76 0.60 3.74
CA LEU A 87 0.73 0.97 2.32
C LEU A 87 0.43 2.46 2.11
N PHE A 88 -0.37 3.07 2.99
CA PHE A 88 -0.61 4.52 2.95
C PHE A 88 0.60 5.31 3.47
N ARG A 89 1.29 4.80 4.49
CA ARG A 89 2.48 5.48 5.07
C ARG A 89 3.70 5.37 4.17
N HIS A 90 3.85 4.24 3.48
CA HIS A 90 4.96 3.93 2.59
C HIS A 90 4.41 3.59 1.20
N PRO A 91 3.97 4.59 0.43
CA PRO A 91 3.29 4.37 -0.84
C PRO A 91 4.24 4.07 -2.01
N ASN A 92 5.53 3.85 -1.76
CA ASN A 92 6.50 3.39 -2.74
C ASN A 92 7.10 2.03 -2.33
N ILE A 93 7.66 1.30 -3.29
CA ILE A 93 8.15 -0.06 -3.09
C ILE A 93 9.33 -0.09 -2.10
N ARG A 94 10.28 0.85 -2.22
CA ARG A 94 11.51 0.87 -1.40
C ARG A 94 11.19 1.01 0.07
N ASP A 95 10.35 1.99 0.42
CA ASP A 95 9.99 2.26 1.81
C ASP A 95 9.08 1.17 2.38
N LEU A 96 8.17 0.62 1.56
CA LEU A 96 7.34 -0.50 1.99
C LEU A 96 8.16 -1.76 2.23
N ALA A 97 9.14 -2.05 1.36
CA ALA A 97 10.07 -3.16 1.53
C ALA A 97 10.86 -3.00 2.84
N ARG A 98 11.42 -1.80 3.09
CA ARG A 98 12.11 -1.49 4.35
C ARG A 98 11.20 -1.63 5.57
N ALA A 99 9.93 -1.24 5.48
CA ALA A 99 8.98 -1.39 6.57
C ALA A 99 8.65 -2.87 6.85
N ILE A 100 8.57 -3.69 5.81
CA ILE A 100 8.34 -5.14 5.90
C ILE A 100 9.58 -5.84 6.50
N GLU A 101 10.78 -5.51 6.00
CA GLU A 101 12.05 -6.13 6.40
C GLU A 101 12.52 -5.66 7.77
N GLY A 102 12.46 -4.35 8.01
CA GLY A 102 12.77 -3.71 9.29
C GLY A 102 11.70 -3.95 10.35
N ARG A 103 10.55 -4.52 9.95
CA ARG A 103 9.39 -4.76 10.81
C ARG A 103 9.03 -3.51 11.63
N ASP A 104 8.56 -2.48 10.93
CA ASP A 104 7.69 -1.46 11.56
C ASP A 104 6.30 -2.07 11.81
N THR A 105 6.30 -3.18 12.55
CA THR A 105 5.12 -3.88 13.07
C THR A 105 4.59 -3.16 14.31
N SER A 106 5.19 -2.04 14.70
CA SER A 106 5.01 -1.40 16.01
C SER A 106 3.55 -1.01 16.30
N LEU A 107 2.73 -0.75 15.27
CA LEU A 107 1.32 -0.39 15.42
C LEU A 107 0.36 -1.59 15.27
N ASP A 108 0.72 -2.64 14.52
CA ASP A 108 -0.13 -3.83 14.36
C ASP A 108 0.15 -4.92 15.41
N THR A 109 1.34 -4.89 16.04
CA THR A 109 1.67 -5.82 17.13
C THR A 109 0.75 -5.62 18.33
N ALA A 110 0.28 -4.39 18.61
CA ALA A 110 -0.61 -4.12 19.74
C ALA A 110 -2.01 -4.70 19.52
N ALA A 111 -2.59 -4.55 18.33
CA ALA A 111 -3.89 -5.12 17.98
C ALA A 111 -3.82 -6.65 17.95
N ARG A 112 -2.79 -7.22 17.31
CA ARG A 112 -2.55 -8.67 17.28
C ARG A 112 -2.25 -9.26 18.66
N ARG A 113 -1.44 -8.58 19.50
CA ARG A 113 -1.19 -9.00 20.89
C ARG A 113 -2.45 -9.00 21.73
N ARG A 114 -3.31 -7.98 21.60
CA ARG A 114 -4.58 -7.92 22.34
C ARG A 114 -5.53 -9.04 21.93
N ALA A 115 -5.68 -9.28 20.62
CA ALA A 115 -6.50 -10.39 20.11
C ALA A 115 -5.97 -11.75 20.57
N GLN A 116 -4.64 -11.96 20.51
CA GLN A 116 -4.01 -13.21 20.97
C GLN A 116 -4.15 -13.41 22.48
N GLN A 117 -3.94 -12.37 23.29
CA GLN A 117 -4.09 -12.42 24.74
C GLN A 117 -5.53 -12.74 25.17
N GLN A 118 -6.53 -12.18 24.49
CA GLN A 118 -7.93 -12.50 24.74
C GLN A 118 -8.26 -13.96 24.38
N ALA A 119 -7.78 -14.45 23.24
CA ALA A 119 -7.98 -15.85 22.85
C ALA A 119 -7.33 -16.82 23.85
N ASP A 120 -6.13 -16.50 24.35
CA ASP A 120 -5.43 -17.34 25.34
C ASP A 120 -6.09 -17.26 26.72
N ALA A 121 -6.59 -16.09 27.13
CA ALA A 121 -7.37 -15.93 28.37
C ALA A 121 -8.67 -16.75 28.33
N LEU A 122 -9.38 -16.74 27.21
CA LEU A 122 -10.60 -17.55 27.00
C LEU A 122 -10.32 -19.05 27.07
N LYS A 123 -9.23 -19.52 26.41
CA LYS A 123 -8.82 -20.93 26.47
C LYS A 123 -8.47 -21.37 27.90
N ARG A 124 -7.84 -20.50 28.68
CA ARG A 124 -7.51 -20.78 30.10
C ARG A 124 -8.79 -20.88 30.95
N MET A 125 -9.75 -19.97 30.75
CA MET A 125 -11.04 -20.02 31.43
C MET A 125 -11.84 -21.30 31.10
N GLN A 126 -11.87 -21.69 29.84
CA GLN A 126 -12.55 -22.92 29.41
C GLN A 126 -11.90 -24.18 29.98
N ARG A 127 -10.56 -24.24 30.05
CA ARG A 127 -9.85 -25.39 30.66
C ARG A 127 -10.10 -25.53 32.16
N ASN A 128 -10.11 -24.42 32.92
CA ASN A 128 -10.40 -24.49 34.35
C ASN A 128 -11.86 -24.87 34.66
N ARG A 129 -12.80 -24.58 33.77
CA ARG A 129 -14.22 -24.90 33.93
C ARG A 129 -14.56 -26.37 33.66
N LEU A 130 -13.71 -27.10 32.94
CA LEU A 130 -13.86 -28.54 32.66
C LEU A 130 -13.16 -29.43 33.70
N ALA A 131 -12.40 -28.82 34.62
CA ALA A 131 -11.65 -29.51 35.67
C ALA A 131 -12.33 -29.41 37.06
N GLN A 132 -13.53 -28.83 37.13
CA GLN A 132 -14.43 -28.78 38.29
C GLN A 132 -15.71 -29.53 37.97
#